data_AF-A0A2E4UW78-F1
#
_entry.id   AF-A0A2E4UW78-F1
#
_cell.length_a   1.000
_cell.length_b   1.000
_cell.length_c   1.000
_cell.angle_alpha   90.00
_cell.angle_beta   90.00
_cell.angle_gamma   90.00
#
_symmetry.space_group_name_H-M   'P 1'
#
loop_
_entity.id
_entity.type
_entity.pdbx_description
1 polymer ?
#
loop_
_entity_poly.entity_id
_entity_poly.type
_entity_poly.pdbx_seq_one_letter_code
_entity_poly.pdbx_strand_id
1 'polypeptide(L)'
;MSDYILLVSTSTGLHLSHDGSGFQLRARCDDNAVWGWAGRSQLKNAVTGKIVDVEPCSAVLDVREAEAIVAAFGPGASALVPKIWRLTGSADVPQDQLEFAARPAPARLPSAYLAELQAQGWTVVENLMSPEMVANLVANVDIVRNNAADKEARVRAAQDTRPYQSNDNVIRPRSLMEKGESFLSMTPVVAQALMHPISLWLIEKYLGVDSIHYCQCPGISILRPAEKTGELNRVEPGGWHADYPYPLTSETEAHTFRLGGDEFEKLDASISARHPDWKQRKDRLGMQFNIALTDFTPETGATQFVLGSHKFHTPPTTEMNAVPTVAGQGPHKDVAQVSFPAGSGILYDSRTWHRAPPELNVSGAERWAMLTCIVPSFVRDLRARDDKVESADSFAEATRVHAALTLRELDDVVRMLCDDESGQPRADIEAAVARGIG
;
A
#
# COMPACT_ATOMS: atom_id res chain seq x y z
N MET A 1 19.99 10.30 8.18
CA MET A 1 18.60 10.38 7.70
C MET A 1 17.80 11.08 8.78
N SER A 2 16.76 11.82 8.42
CA SER A 2 15.89 12.48 9.39
C SER A 2 15.15 11.42 10.21
N ASP A 3 15.33 11.44 11.54
CA ASP A 3 14.60 10.57 12.48
C ASP A 3 13.22 11.15 12.76
N TYR A 4 12.44 11.35 11.70
CA TYR A 4 11.07 11.81 11.84
C TYR A 4 10.21 10.70 12.45
N ILE A 5 9.24 11.11 13.26
CA ILE A 5 8.27 10.23 13.90
C ILE A 5 6.86 10.80 13.78
N LEU A 6 5.90 9.89 13.90
CA LEU A 6 4.50 10.19 14.13
C LEU A 6 4.14 9.82 15.57
N LEU A 7 3.36 10.67 16.22
CA LEU A 7 2.81 10.42 17.55
C LEU A 7 1.37 9.95 17.42
N VAL A 8 1.12 8.69 17.75
CA VAL A 8 -0.18 8.02 17.61
C VAL A 8 -0.83 7.88 18.98
N SER A 9 -1.98 8.53 19.20
CA SER A 9 -2.75 8.42 20.43
C SER A 9 -3.09 6.96 20.71
N THR A 10 -2.76 6.46 21.91
CA THR A 10 -3.01 5.06 22.27
C THR A 10 -4.48 4.73 22.43
N SER A 11 -5.33 5.72 22.74
CA SER A 11 -6.77 5.54 22.93
C SER A 11 -7.57 5.60 21.63
N THR A 12 -7.12 6.36 20.63
CA THR A 12 -7.89 6.62 19.40
C THR A 12 -7.21 6.13 18.13
N GLY A 13 -5.89 6.01 18.10
CA GLY A 13 -5.12 5.80 16.87
C GLY A 13 -4.95 7.05 16.00
N LEU A 14 -5.43 8.22 16.45
CA LEU A 14 -5.26 9.50 15.78
C LEU A 14 -3.87 10.09 16.05
N HIS A 15 -3.40 10.98 15.19
CA HIS A 15 -2.04 11.51 15.22
C HIS A 15 -2.02 12.92 15.78
N LEU A 16 -1.06 13.19 16.67
CA LEU A 16 -0.82 14.54 17.16
C LEU A 16 -0.25 15.41 16.04
N SER A 17 -0.89 16.55 15.83
CA SER A 17 -0.46 17.59 14.90
C SER A 17 -0.45 18.94 15.58
N HIS A 18 0.33 19.88 15.04
CA HIS A 18 0.35 21.26 15.50
C HIS A 18 0.46 22.19 14.29
N ASP A 19 -0.53 23.06 14.09
CA ASP A 19 -0.64 23.92 12.90
C ASP A 19 -0.21 25.38 13.14
N GLY A 20 0.37 25.66 14.31
CA GLY A 20 0.79 26.99 14.74
C GLY A 20 -0.26 27.70 15.60
N SER A 21 -1.53 27.29 15.50
CA SER A 21 -2.61 27.81 16.35
C SER A 21 -2.86 26.94 17.59
N GLY A 22 -2.61 25.64 17.49
CA GLY A 22 -2.74 24.71 18.62
C GLY A 22 -2.53 23.25 18.21
N PHE A 23 -2.72 22.35 19.17
CA PHE A 23 -2.65 20.91 18.96
C PHE A 23 -3.97 20.34 18.47
N GLN A 24 -3.91 19.35 17.58
CA GLN A 24 -5.08 18.63 17.07
C GLN A 24 -4.74 17.16 16.87
N LEU A 25 -5.73 16.28 17.06
CA LEU A 25 -5.65 14.87 16.68
C LEU A 25 -6.25 14.67 15.29
N ARG A 26 -5.53 13.98 14.39
CA ARG A 26 -5.93 13.79 12.99
C ARG A 26 -5.77 12.34 12.53
N ALA A 27 -6.69 11.87 11.69
CA ALA A 27 -6.61 10.52 11.11
C ALA A 27 -5.60 10.43 9.94
N ARG A 28 -5.35 11.56 9.28
CA ARG A 28 -4.44 11.72 8.13
C ARG A 28 -3.30 12.66 8.52
N CYS A 29 -2.09 12.37 8.06
CA CYS A 29 -0.89 13.12 8.44
C CYS A 29 -0.37 13.96 7.28
N ASP A 30 -0.51 15.28 7.40
CA ASP A 30 0.25 16.27 6.64
C ASP A 30 1.55 16.62 7.37
N ASP A 31 2.28 17.62 6.89
CA ASP A 31 3.55 18.06 7.49
C ASP A 31 3.40 18.47 8.96
N ASN A 32 2.22 18.97 9.36
CA ASN A 32 1.96 19.41 10.74
C ASN A 32 1.91 18.26 11.74
N ALA A 33 1.78 17.01 11.28
CA ALA A 33 1.80 15.81 12.11
C ALA A 33 3.20 15.17 12.23
N VAL A 34 4.22 15.75 11.58
CA VAL A 34 5.59 15.21 11.61
C VAL A 34 6.39 15.83 12.74
N TRP A 35 7.02 15.00 13.55
CA TRP A 35 7.85 15.39 14.68
C TRP A 35 9.26 14.83 14.52
N GLY A 36 10.24 15.44 15.17
CA GLY A 36 11.60 14.91 15.27
C GLY A 36 12.15 15.08 16.68
N TRP A 37 13.07 14.22 17.08
CA TRP A 37 13.73 14.34 18.38
C TRP A 37 14.61 15.59 18.45
N ALA A 38 14.37 16.42 19.46
CA ALA A 38 15.20 17.58 19.80
C ALA A 38 16.10 17.31 21.02
N GLY A 39 15.92 16.16 21.67
CA GLY A 39 16.67 15.69 22.82
C GLY A 39 16.17 14.31 23.26
N ARG A 40 16.59 13.82 24.43
CA ARG A 40 16.16 12.52 24.95
C ARG A 40 14.71 12.48 25.43
N SER A 41 14.15 13.64 25.76
CA SER A 41 12.81 13.80 26.34
C SER A 41 12.06 14.94 25.68
N GLN A 42 12.44 15.31 24.46
CA GLN A 42 11.88 16.45 23.74
C GLN A 42 11.65 16.12 22.28
N LEU A 43 10.46 16.43 21.80
CA LEU A 43 10.06 16.34 20.41
C LEU A 43 9.77 17.72 19.87
N LYS A 44 10.22 17.98 18.65
CA LYS A 44 10.01 19.23 17.93
C LYS A 44 9.19 18.96 16.68
N ASN A 45 8.07 19.66 16.52
CA ASN A 45 7.28 19.63 15.30
C ASN A 45 8.11 20.15 14.12
N ALA A 46 8.12 19.41 13.01
CA ALA A 46 9.01 19.67 11.89
C ALA A 46 8.69 20.98 11.14
N VAL A 47 7.43 21.44 11.18
CA VAL A 47 6.98 22.65 10.49
C VAL A 47 6.98 23.86 11.41
N THR A 48 6.29 23.74 12.55
CA THR A 48 6.03 24.88 13.44
C THR A 48 7.16 25.12 14.42
N GLY A 49 8.06 24.14 14.60
CA GLY A 49 9.13 24.19 15.58
C GLY A 49 8.66 24.10 17.03
N LYS A 50 7.36 23.86 17.27
CA LYS A 50 6.79 23.65 18.62
C LYS A 50 7.50 22.47 19.28
N ILE A 51 7.95 22.68 20.51
CA ILE A 51 8.57 21.64 21.34
C ILE A 51 7.53 21.12 22.34
N VAL A 52 7.50 19.81 22.52
CA VAL A 52 6.79 19.12 23.61
C VAL A 52 7.77 18.26 24.39
N ASP A 53 7.62 18.23 25.71
CA ASP A 53 8.35 17.33 26.57
C ASP A 53 7.65 15.97 26.62
N VAL A 54 8.42 14.89 26.65
CA VAL A 54 7.90 13.51 26.70
C VAL A 54 8.63 12.67 27.72
N GLU A 55 7.89 11.79 28.39
CA GLU A 55 8.41 10.77 29.28
C GLU A 55 8.00 9.37 28.81
N PRO A 56 8.87 8.34 28.89
CA PRO A 56 8.48 6.99 28.52
C PRO A 56 7.47 6.43 29.53
N CYS A 57 6.38 5.84 29.05
CA CYS A 57 5.48 5.03 29.89
C CYS A 57 6.15 3.67 30.15
N SER A 58 6.19 3.24 31.41
CA SER A 58 7.01 2.12 31.91
C SER A 58 6.61 0.71 31.45
N ALA A 59 5.80 0.56 30.41
CA ALA A 59 5.35 -0.75 29.94
C ALA A 59 6.38 -1.34 28.96
N VAL A 60 7.37 -2.07 29.49
CA VAL A 60 8.04 -3.11 28.71
C VAL A 60 7.08 -4.29 28.69
N LEU A 61 6.75 -4.80 27.51
CA LEU A 61 6.00 -6.06 27.38
C LEU A 61 6.67 -7.14 28.22
N ASP A 62 5.90 -7.83 29.05
CA ASP A 62 6.45 -8.99 29.73
C ASP A 62 6.66 -10.17 28.75
N VAL A 63 7.43 -11.17 29.17
CA VAL A 63 7.78 -12.32 28.33
C VAL A 63 6.52 -13.10 27.90
N ARG A 64 5.52 -13.22 28.76
CA ARG A 64 4.28 -13.96 28.47
C ARG A 64 3.40 -13.21 27.47
N GLU A 65 3.30 -11.90 27.60
CA GLU A 65 2.60 -11.03 26.64
C GLU A 65 3.27 -11.12 25.26
N ALA A 66 4.60 -11.05 25.23
CA ALA A 66 5.36 -11.20 23.99
C ALA A 66 5.15 -12.58 23.34
N GLU A 67 5.20 -13.67 24.12
CA GLU A 67 4.92 -15.03 23.64
C GLU A 67 3.49 -15.17 23.11
N ALA A 68 2.52 -14.58 23.80
CA ALA A 68 1.11 -14.59 23.38
C ALA A 68 0.91 -13.84 22.05
N ILE A 69 1.62 -12.73 21.82
CA ILE A 69 1.57 -11.97 20.55
C ILE A 69 2.29 -12.73 19.42
N VAL A 70 3.35 -13.49 19.72
CA VAL A 70 4.00 -14.33 18.71
C VAL A 70 3.14 -15.54 18.33
N ALA A 71 2.51 -16.19 19.30
CA ALA A 71 1.50 -17.22 19.03
C ALA A 71 0.25 -16.64 18.33
N ALA A 72 -0.07 -15.39 18.68
CA ALA A 72 -0.79 -14.35 17.93
C ALA A 72 -0.75 -14.44 16.41
N PHE A 73 0.34 -13.86 15.90
CA PHE A 73 0.48 -13.36 14.54
C PHE A 73 1.79 -13.84 13.89
N GLY A 74 2.42 -14.85 14.48
CA GLY A 74 3.65 -15.45 13.99
C GLY A 74 4.93 -14.76 14.50
N PRO A 75 6.09 -15.21 14.00
CA PRO A 75 7.41 -14.75 14.42
C PRO A 75 7.56 -13.22 14.34
N GLY A 76 8.25 -12.64 15.34
CA GLY A 76 8.56 -11.21 15.37
C GLY A 76 7.40 -10.28 15.74
N ALA A 77 6.18 -10.79 15.90
CA ALA A 77 5.00 -9.96 16.16
C ALA A 77 5.09 -9.14 17.46
N SER A 78 5.76 -9.65 18.49
CA SER A 78 5.95 -8.91 19.76
C SER A 78 6.81 -7.66 19.60
N ALA A 79 7.71 -7.63 18.61
CA ALA A 79 8.53 -6.47 18.31
C ALA A 79 7.73 -5.34 17.62
N LEU A 80 6.48 -5.60 17.23
CA LEU A 80 5.58 -4.61 16.63
C LEU A 80 4.90 -3.71 17.65
N VAL A 81 4.97 -4.04 18.94
CA VAL A 81 4.34 -3.24 19.99
C VAL A 81 5.14 -1.94 20.19
N PRO A 82 4.55 -0.78 19.90
CA PRO A 82 5.28 0.47 19.93
C PRO A 82 5.57 0.90 21.37
N LYS A 83 6.68 1.62 21.54
CA LYS A 83 6.96 2.29 22.81
C LYS A 83 5.97 3.42 23.04
N ILE A 84 5.39 3.45 24.23
CA ILE A 84 4.43 4.48 24.66
C ILE A 84 5.17 5.59 25.39
N TRP A 85 4.79 6.82 25.09
CA TRP A 85 5.31 8.05 25.66
C TRP A 85 4.16 8.90 26.17
N ARG A 86 4.34 9.57 27.30
CA ARG A 86 3.42 10.56 27.83
C ARG A 86 3.95 11.97 27.55
N LEU A 87 3.10 12.84 26.99
CA LEU A 87 3.40 14.26 26.89
C LEU A 87 3.35 14.90 28.27
N THR A 88 4.36 15.69 28.62
CA THR A 88 4.42 16.46 29.87
C THR A 88 4.38 17.96 29.57
N GLY A 89 3.80 18.75 30.49
CA GLY A 89 3.78 20.21 30.39
C GLY A 89 2.91 20.82 29.27
N SER A 90 2.15 20.01 28.51
CA SER A 90 1.28 20.50 27.44
C SER A 90 -0.14 20.76 27.94
N ALA A 91 -0.42 21.99 28.38
CA ALA A 91 -1.74 22.38 28.90
C ALA A 91 -2.87 22.30 27.86
N ASP A 92 -2.51 22.34 26.57
CA ASP A 92 -3.45 22.44 25.45
C ASP A 92 -3.88 21.06 24.88
N VAL A 93 -3.28 19.96 25.36
CA VAL A 93 -3.70 18.60 25.00
C VAL A 93 -4.56 18.04 26.14
N PRO A 94 -5.77 17.51 25.86
CA PRO A 94 -6.62 16.91 26.90
C PRO A 94 -5.88 15.86 27.74
N GLN A 95 -6.09 15.87 29.06
CA GLN A 95 -5.36 15.01 30.00
C GLN A 95 -5.54 13.51 29.73
N ASP A 96 -6.69 13.11 29.20
CA ASP A 96 -7.03 11.76 28.77
C ASP A 96 -6.39 11.36 27.42
N GLN A 97 -5.67 12.28 26.78
CA GLN A 97 -5.04 12.11 25.47
C GLN A 97 -3.53 12.40 25.51
N LEU A 98 -2.88 12.19 26.66
CA LEU A 98 -1.45 12.47 26.82
C LEU A 98 -0.54 11.30 26.44
N GLU A 99 -1.07 10.09 26.21
CA GLU A 99 -0.28 8.90 25.89
C GLU A 99 -0.25 8.61 24.39
N PHE A 100 0.95 8.49 23.85
CA PHE A 100 1.22 8.32 22.43
C PHE A 100 2.24 7.22 22.18
N ALA A 101 1.94 6.36 21.22
CA ALA A 101 2.94 5.51 20.57
C ALA A 101 3.77 6.35 19.59
N ALA A 102 5.09 6.29 19.71
CA ALA A 102 6.00 6.89 18.73
C ALA A 102 6.29 5.88 17.61
N ARG A 103 5.91 6.21 16.38
CA ARG A 103 6.19 5.39 15.19
C ARG A 103 7.16 6.12 14.26
N PRO A 104 8.11 5.43 13.61
CA PRO A 104 8.94 6.03 12.56
C PRO A 104 8.05 6.66 11.49
N ALA A 105 8.46 7.83 10.99
CA ALA A 105 7.86 8.48 9.84
C ALA A 105 8.78 8.33 8.61
N PRO A 106 8.26 8.62 7.41
CA PRO A 106 9.06 8.73 6.21
C PRO A 106 10.15 9.80 6.33
N ALA A 107 11.20 9.67 5.52
CA ALA A 107 12.40 10.51 5.62
C ALA A 107 12.16 11.98 5.22
N ARG A 108 11.13 12.26 4.42
CA ARG A 108 10.77 13.61 3.94
C ARG A 108 9.43 14.04 4.51
N LEU A 109 9.11 15.33 4.37
CA LEU A 109 7.78 15.83 4.73
C LEU A 109 6.73 15.33 3.69
N PRO A 110 5.49 15.02 4.12
CA PRO A 110 4.38 14.66 3.23
C PRO A 110 4.24 15.55 1.99
N SER A 111 4.35 16.88 2.13
CA SER A 111 4.27 17.82 1.02
C SER A 111 5.35 17.62 -0.05
N ALA A 112 6.54 17.16 0.33
CA ALA A 112 7.63 16.88 -0.61
C ALA A 112 7.32 15.65 -1.49
N TYR A 113 6.78 14.58 -0.89
CA TYR A 113 6.30 13.41 -1.64
C TYR A 113 5.14 13.79 -2.56
N LEU A 114 4.21 14.62 -2.08
CA LEU A 114 3.08 15.07 -2.90
C LEU A 114 3.55 15.88 -4.11
N ALA A 115 4.52 16.79 -3.92
CA ALA A 115 5.09 17.58 -5.00
C ALA A 115 5.79 16.70 -6.05
N GLU A 116 6.55 15.68 -5.61
CA GLU A 116 7.18 14.70 -6.50
C GLU A 116 6.16 13.90 -7.29
N LEU A 117 5.15 13.35 -6.60
CA LEU A 117 4.05 12.60 -7.20
C LEU A 117 3.29 13.44 -8.26
N GLN A 118 3.03 14.72 -7.99
CA GLN A 118 2.42 15.65 -8.96
C GLN A 118 3.31 15.99 -10.15
N ALA A 119 4.63 16.07 -9.94
CA ALA A 119 5.57 16.38 -11.00
C ALA A 119 5.74 15.20 -11.97
N GLN A 120 5.97 13.99 -11.42
CA GLN A 120 6.47 12.83 -12.16
C GLN A 120 5.43 11.72 -12.35
N GLY A 121 4.38 11.69 -11.54
CA GLY A 121 3.34 10.65 -11.56
C GLY A 121 3.61 9.50 -10.60
N TRP A 122 4.72 9.53 -9.87
CA TRP A 122 5.04 8.53 -8.84
C TRP A 122 5.92 9.15 -7.74
N THR A 123 5.96 8.50 -6.59
CA THR A 123 6.88 8.81 -5.48
C THR A 123 7.15 7.54 -4.67
N VAL A 124 8.33 7.45 -4.07
CA VAL A 124 8.62 6.45 -3.03
C VAL A 124 8.47 7.13 -1.67
N VAL A 125 7.74 6.48 -0.78
CA VAL A 125 7.57 6.83 0.63
C VAL A 125 8.30 5.78 1.45
N GLU A 126 9.40 6.18 2.07
CA GLU A 126 10.24 5.31 2.89
C GLU A 126 9.60 5.04 4.26
N ASN A 127 10.03 3.96 4.94
CA ASN A 127 9.63 3.63 6.31
C ASN A 127 8.12 3.42 6.52
N LEU A 128 7.38 2.91 5.53
CA LEU A 128 5.97 2.54 5.73
C LEU A 128 5.80 1.29 6.57
N MET A 129 6.77 0.38 6.48
CA MET A 129 6.90 -0.79 7.34
C MET A 129 8.27 -0.78 8.00
N SER A 130 8.32 -1.13 9.28
CA SER A 130 9.59 -1.40 9.94
C SER A 130 10.18 -2.74 9.45
N PRO A 131 11.48 -2.99 9.65
CA PRO A 131 12.08 -4.30 9.36
C PRO A 131 11.34 -5.47 10.04
N GLU A 132 10.83 -5.26 11.26
CA GLU A 132 10.06 -6.25 12.02
C GLU A 132 8.71 -6.52 11.37
N MET A 133 8.02 -5.49 10.87
CA MET A 133 6.79 -5.65 10.09
C MET A 133 7.03 -6.47 8.82
N VAL A 134 8.08 -6.14 8.06
CA VAL A 134 8.44 -6.87 6.84
C VAL A 134 8.72 -8.34 7.16
N ALA A 135 9.55 -8.60 8.17
CA ALA A 135 9.89 -9.96 8.60
C ALA A 135 8.67 -10.76 9.04
N ASN A 136 7.75 -10.14 9.81
CA ASN A 136 6.52 -10.80 10.24
C ASN A 136 5.61 -11.17 9.06
N LEU A 137 5.44 -10.26 8.09
CA LEU A 137 4.61 -10.54 6.91
C LEU A 137 5.23 -11.65 6.04
N VAL A 138 6.55 -11.59 5.79
CA VAL A 138 7.25 -12.65 5.04
C VAL A 138 7.10 -14.01 5.73
N ALA A 139 7.26 -14.07 7.05
CA ALA A 139 7.08 -15.31 7.80
C ALA A 139 5.65 -15.89 7.68
N ASN A 140 4.61 -15.04 7.70
CA ASN A 140 3.23 -15.47 7.49
C ASN A 140 2.99 -15.97 6.05
N VAL A 141 3.60 -15.34 5.06
CA VAL A 141 3.54 -15.82 3.67
C VAL A 141 4.26 -17.16 3.52
N ASP A 142 5.40 -17.35 4.19
CA ASP A 142 6.12 -18.63 4.17
C ASP A 142 5.31 -19.77 4.80
N ILE A 143 4.52 -19.50 5.84
CA ILE A 143 3.58 -20.50 6.39
C ILE A 143 2.59 -20.96 5.30
N VAL A 144 1.98 -20.02 4.57
CA VAL A 144 1.07 -20.33 3.46
C VAL A 144 1.78 -21.18 2.39
N ARG A 145 2.99 -20.78 2.01
CA ARG A 145 3.78 -21.49 0.99
C ARG A 145 4.14 -22.90 1.42
N ASN A 146 4.59 -23.08 2.66
CA ASN A 146 4.96 -24.37 3.21
C ASN A 146 3.76 -25.32 3.29
N ASN A 147 2.58 -24.82 3.70
CA ASN A 147 1.35 -25.60 3.72
C ASN A 147 0.88 -25.99 2.30
N ALA A 148 1.23 -25.19 1.29
CA ALA A 148 0.85 -25.39 -0.10
C ALA A 148 2.03 -25.79 -1.01
N ALA A 149 3.09 -26.40 -0.46
CA ALA A 149 4.35 -26.62 -1.18
C ALA A 149 4.16 -27.42 -2.49
N ASP A 150 3.35 -28.47 -2.47
CA ASP A 150 3.04 -29.28 -3.66
C ASP A 150 2.29 -28.48 -4.73
N LYS A 151 1.38 -27.60 -4.30
CA LYS A 151 0.61 -26.73 -5.19
C LYS A 151 1.52 -25.68 -5.81
N GLU A 152 2.40 -25.07 -5.02
CA GLU A 152 3.39 -24.12 -5.52
C GLU A 152 4.36 -24.79 -6.51
N ALA A 153 4.83 -26.00 -6.23
CA ALA A 153 5.70 -26.76 -7.13
C ALA A 153 5.03 -27.02 -8.49
N ARG A 154 3.73 -27.36 -8.51
CA ARG A 154 2.96 -27.50 -9.75
C ARG A 154 2.81 -26.18 -10.51
N VAL A 155 2.56 -25.08 -9.81
CA VAL A 155 2.50 -23.73 -10.43
C VAL A 155 3.83 -23.39 -11.08
N ARG A 156 4.95 -23.62 -10.38
CA ARG A 156 6.30 -23.39 -10.91
C ARG A 156 6.57 -24.23 -12.16
N ALA A 157 6.30 -25.54 -12.10
CA ALA A 157 6.48 -26.43 -13.24
C ALA A 157 5.63 -26.02 -14.47
N ALA A 158 4.40 -25.55 -14.25
CA ALA A 158 3.54 -25.05 -15.31
C ALA A 158 4.05 -23.74 -15.92
N GLN A 159 4.63 -22.84 -15.11
CA GLN A 159 5.28 -21.63 -15.59
C GLN A 159 6.54 -21.94 -16.40
N ASP A 160 7.37 -22.87 -15.93
CA ASP A 160 8.66 -23.20 -16.54
C ASP A 160 8.51 -23.93 -17.90
N THR A 161 7.31 -24.43 -18.23
CA THR A 161 7.04 -25.21 -19.46
C THR A 161 6.30 -24.43 -20.55
N ARG A 162 5.80 -23.22 -20.27
CA ARG A 162 5.05 -22.42 -21.24
C ARG A 162 5.93 -21.37 -21.93
N PRO A 163 5.57 -20.91 -23.15
CA PRO A 163 6.19 -19.74 -23.75
C PRO A 163 6.02 -18.50 -22.87
N TYR A 164 7.05 -17.66 -22.80
CA TYR A 164 7.07 -16.47 -21.96
C TYR A 164 5.93 -15.50 -22.27
N GLN A 165 5.27 -15.01 -21.22
CA GLN A 165 4.29 -13.92 -21.21
C GLN A 165 4.63 -12.90 -20.12
N SER A 166 4.23 -11.63 -20.30
CA SER A 166 4.35 -10.64 -19.22
C SER A 166 3.49 -11.07 -18.02
N ASN A 167 4.11 -11.24 -16.85
CA ASN A 167 3.61 -11.89 -15.61
C ASN A 167 3.96 -13.37 -15.44
N ASP A 168 4.68 -13.96 -16.38
CA ASP A 168 5.40 -15.19 -16.12
C ASP A 168 6.49 -14.94 -15.09
N ASN A 169 6.90 -15.99 -14.38
CA ASN A 169 7.88 -15.91 -13.30
C ASN A 169 7.42 -15.22 -11.99
N VAL A 170 6.11 -14.99 -11.83
CA VAL A 170 5.53 -14.45 -10.59
C VAL A 170 4.71 -15.51 -9.85
N ILE A 171 5.00 -15.74 -8.57
CA ILE A 171 4.17 -16.52 -7.66
C ILE A 171 3.26 -15.54 -6.89
N ARG A 172 1.96 -15.86 -6.86
CA ARG A 172 0.95 -15.12 -6.08
C ARG A 172 0.48 -15.99 -4.92
N PRO A 173 0.96 -15.76 -3.68
CA PRO A 173 0.56 -16.55 -2.52
C PRO A 173 -0.94 -16.65 -2.31
N ARG A 174 -1.74 -15.65 -2.72
CA ARG A 174 -3.21 -15.73 -2.69
C ARG A 174 -3.76 -16.96 -3.42
N SER A 175 -3.14 -17.38 -4.53
CA SER A 175 -3.55 -18.59 -5.25
C SER A 175 -3.26 -19.89 -4.49
N LEU A 176 -2.39 -19.84 -3.48
CA LEU A 176 -1.99 -20.99 -2.66
C LEU A 176 -2.92 -21.18 -1.45
N MET A 177 -3.47 -20.09 -0.92
CA MET A 177 -4.41 -20.03 0.20
C MET A 177 -5.71 -20.79 -0.07
N GLU A 178 -6.40 -21.18 1.01
CA GLU A 178 -7.74 -21.74 0.95
C GLU A 178 -8.78 -20.65 0.65
N LYS A 179 -10.00 -21.10 0.29
CA LYS A 179 -11.14 -20.20 0.12
C LYS A 179 -11.56 -19.67 1.48
N GLY A 180 -11.76 -18.36 1.59
CA GLY A 180 -12.10 -17.64 2.81
C GLY A 180 -10.89 -17.08 3.55
N GLU A 181 -9.67 -17.34 3.10
CA GLU A 181 -8.45 -16.82 3.74
C GLU A 181 -7.95 -15.55 3.06
N SER A 182 -7.47 -14.59 3.86
CA SER A 182 -6.84 -13.36 3.38
C SER A 182 -5.67 -12.96 4.28
N PHE A 183 -4.62 -12.36 3.72
CA PHE A 183 -3.53 -11.84 4.56
C PHE A 183 -4.00 -10.71 5.49
N LEU A 184 -5.08 -10.01 5.13
CA LEU A 184 -5.73 -9.01 6.00
C LEU A 184 -6.27 -9.61 7.30
N SER A 185 -6.69 -10.88 7.30
CA SER A 185 -7.22 -11.57 8.49
C SER A 185 -6.17 -12.40 9.24
N MET A 186 -5.00 -12.62 8.64
CA MET A 186 -3.91 -13.40 9.25
C MET A 186 -3.00 -12.57 10.16
N THR A 187 -2.66 -11.34 9.77
CA THR A 187 -1.73 -10.48 10.52
C THR A 187 -2.13 -9.01 10.45
N PRO A 188 -2.05 -8.24 11.56
CA PRO A 188 -2.37 -6.81 11.55
C PRO A 188 -1.40 -5.98 10.70
N VAL A 189 -0.22 -6.52 10.38
CA VAL A 189 0.82 -5.81 9.64
C VAL A 189 0.35 -5.33 8.27
N VAL A 190 -0.49 -6.12 7.58
CA VAL A 190 -1.04 -5.73 6.26
C VAL A 190 -1.89 -4.47 6.40
N ALA A 191 -2.80 -4.45 7.38
CA ALA A 191 -3.65 -3.30 7.65
C ALA A 191 -2.81 -2.09 8.11
N GLN A 192 -1.89 -2.27 9.06
CA GLN A 192 -1.04 -1.18 9.57
C GLN A 192 -0.20 -0.51 8.46
N ALA A 193 0.35 -1.30 7.54
CA ALA A 193 1.16 -0.81 6.43
C ALA A 193 0.32 -0.06 5.39
N LEU A 194 -0.85 -0.60 5.03
CA LEU A 194 -1.71 0.00 4.00
C LEU A 194 -2.47 1.22 4.53
N MET A 195 -2.84 1.22 5.80
CA MET A 195 -3.52 2.34 6.47
C MET A 195 -2.52 3.37 7.01
N HIS A 196 -1.29 3.41 6.46
CA HIS A 196 -0.30 4.38 6.87
C HIS A 196 -0.81 5.82 6.62
N PRO A 197 -0.86 6.69 7.65
CA PRO A 197 -1.65 7.93 7.62
C PRO A 197 -1.10 8.98 6.66
N ILE A 198 0.21 8.97 6.38
CA ILE A 198 0.82 9.83 5.35
C ILE A 198 0.46 9.29 3.96
N SER A 199 0.47 7.97 3.76
CA SER A 199 0.15 7.38 2.45
C SER A 199 -1.30 7.65 2.10
N LEU A 200 -2.23 7.42 3.02
CA LEU A 200 -3.65 7.76 2.81
C LEU A 200 -3.85 9.26 2.52
N TRP A 201 -3.18 10.14 3.27
CA TRP A 201 -3.21 11.59 3.00
C TRP A 201 -2.70 11.93 1.59
N LEU A 202 -1.57 11.35 1.18
CA LEU A 202 -0.98 11.56 -0.14
C LEU A 202 -1.94 11.14 -1.24
N ILE A 203 -2.57 9.97 -1.10
CA ILE A 203 -3.52 9.44 -2.07
C ILE A 203 -4.74 10.36 -2.19
N GLU A 204 -5.38 10.70 -1.06
CA GLU A 204 -6.54 11.60 -0.99
C GLU A 204 -6.21 12.98 -1.61
N LYS A 205 -5.08 13.59 -1.23
CA LYS A 205 -4.65 14.89 -1.76
C LYS A 205 -4.28 14.84 -3.24
N TYR A 206 -3.63 13.77 -3.68
CA TYR A 206 -3.26 13.63 -5.09
C TYR A 206 -4.48 13.47 -5.98
N LEU A 207 -5.42 12.60 -5.58
CA LEU A 207 -6.68 12.34 -6.29
C LEU A 207 -7.68 13.50 -6.15
N GLY A 208 -7.49 14.39 -5.17
CA GLY A 208 -8.37 15.54 -4.94
C GLY A 208 -9.73 15.12 -4.34
N VAL A 209 -9.71 14.14 -3.45
CA VAL A 209 -10.89 13.55 -2.82
C VAL A 209 -10.67 13.42 -1.31
N ASP A 210 -11.76 13.24 -0.57
CA ASP A 210 -11.79 13.04 0.88
C ASP A 210 -12.14 11.60 1.27
N SER A 211 -12.41 10.74 0.28
CA SER A 211 -12.84 9.37 0.47
C SER A 211 -12.32 8.47 -0.66
N ILE A 212 -11.74 7.35 -0.26
CA ILE A 212 -11.07 6.36 -1.11
C ILE A 212 -11.41 4.95 -0.63
N HIS A 213 -11.25 3.96 -1.51
CA HIS A 213 -11.41 2.55 -1.18
C HIS A 213 -10.53 1.66 -2.07
N TYR A 214 -10.43 0.37 -1.74
CA TYR A 214 -9.73 -0.58 -2.62
C TYR A 214 -10.51 -0.82 -3.91
N CYS A 215 -9.81 -0.72 -5.04
CA CYS A 215 -10.24 -1.33 -6.32
C CYS A 215 -9.61 -2.72 -6.51
N GLN A 216 -8.53 -3.01 -5.79
CA GLN A 216 -7.98 -4.35 -5.70
C GLN A 216 -7.52 -4.59 -4.27
N CYS A 217 -8.05 -5.63 -3.63
CA CYS A 217 -7.58 -6.02 -2.30
C CYS A 217 -6.07 -6.30 -2.31
N PRO A 218 -5.39 -6.03 -1.19
CA PRO A 218 -3.95 -6.19 -1.10
C PRO A 218 -3.55 -7.65 -1.31
N GLY A 219 -2.62 -7.85 -2.25
CA GLY A 219 -2.09 -9.16 -2.58
C GLY A 219 -0.57 -9.17 -2.57
N ILE A 220 0.02 -10.32 -2.26
CA ILE A 220 1.47 -10.51 -2.34
C ILE A 220 1.85 -11.02 -3.74
N SER A 221 2.95 -10.50 -4.26
CA SER A 221 3.55 -10.89 -5.53
C SER A 221 5.03 -11.19 -5.31
N ILE A 222 5.46 -12.37 -5.72
CA ILE A 222 6.84 -12.86 -5.57
C ILE A 222 7.40 -13.09 -6.97
N LEU A 223 8.30 -12.21 -7.41
CA LEU A 223 9.04 -12.38 -8.65
C LEU A 223 10.23 -13.32 -8.42
N ARG A 224 10.32 -14.44 -9.15
CA ARG A 224 11.42 -15.40 -8.99
C ARG A 224 12.68 -14.92 -9.76
N PRO A 225 13.86 -15.50 -9.50
CA PRO A 225 15.08 -15.18 -10.26
C PRO A 225 14.97 -15.55 -11.75
N ALA A 226 15.54 -14.72 -12.62
CA ALA A 226 15.56 -14.91 -14.07
C ALA A 226 16.39 -16.13 -14.52
N GLU A 227 17.43 -16.53 -13.77
CA GLU A 227 18.28 -17.66 -14.14
C GLU A 227 17.54 -19.00 -14.12
N LYS A 228 16.55 -19.12 -13.22
CA LYS A 228 15.78 -20.36 -13.03
C LYS A 228 14.66 -20.53 -14.06
N THR A 229 14.40 -19.51 -14.87
CA THR A 229 13.37 -19.51 -15.94
C THR A 229 13.97 -19.47 -17.35
N GLY A 230 15.30 -19.41 -17.48
CA GLY A 230 15.97 -19.30 -18.79
C GLY A 230 15.87 -17.91 -19.43
N GLU A 231 15.38 -16.91 -18.69
CA GLU A 231 15.08 -15.54 -19.16
C GLU A 231 16.34 -14.67 -19.28
N LEU A 232 17.45 -15.04 -18.64
CA LEU A 232 18.72 -14.30 -18.65
C LEU A 232 19.24 -13.91 -20.04
N ASN A 233 18.90 -14.68 -21.08
CA ASN A 233 19.52 -14.53 -22.38
C ASN A 233 18.77 -13.57 -23.32
N ARG A 234 17.60 -13.05 -22.93
CA ARG A 234 16.81 -12.15 -23.77
C ARG A 234 16.09 -11.11 -22.93
N VAL A 235 16.47 -9.85 -23.14
CA VAL A 235 15.61 -8.73 -22.75
C VAL A 235 14.39 -8.79 -23.65
N GLU A 236 13.25 -9.17 -23.08
CA GLU A 236 12.02 -9.35 -23.86
C GLU A 236 11.35 -7.99 -24.13
N PRO A 237 10.83 -7.78 -25.36
CA PRO A 237 9.89 -6.70 -25.62
C PRO A 237 8.63 -6.85 -24.76
N GLY A 238 7.94 -5.73 -24.55
CA GLY A 238 6.59 -5.76 -23.98
C GLY A 238 6.50 -5.43 -22.49
N GLY A 239 5.34 -5.72 -21.90
CA GLY A 239 5.05 -5.50 -20.49
C GLY A 239 4.76 -4.06 -20.09
N TRP A 240 4.96 -3.08 -20.99
CA TRP A 240 4.63 -1.68 -20.73
C TRP A 240 3.12 -1.47 -20.78
N HIS A 241 2.56 -1.01 -19.66
CA HIS A 241 1.14 -0.73 -19.50
C HIS A 241 0.90 0.47 -18.59
N ALA A 242 -0.36 0.93 -18.56
CA ALA A 242 -0.91 1.78 -17.53
C ALA A 242 -2.10 1.04 -16.90
N ASP A 243 -2.27 1.15 -15.58
CA ASP A 243 -3.32 0.44 -14.86
C ASP A 243 -4.70 1.13 -15.00
N TYR A 244 -4.75 2.47 -15.13
CA TYR A 244 -6.01 3.23 -15.22
C TYR A 244 -5.82 4.64 -15.86
N PRO A 245 -6.84 5.26 -16.53
CA PRO A 245 -8.01 4.59 -17.01
C PRO A 245 -7.49 3.59 -18.01
N TYR A 246 -7.97 2.35 -17.88
CA TYR A 246 -7.65 1.39 -18.90
C TYR A 246 -7.96 2.07 -20.25
N PRO A 247 -7.03 2.07 -21.21
CA PRO A 247 -7.33 2.61 -22.50
C PRO A 247 -8.51 1.85 -23.11
N LEU A 248 -9.47 2.60 -23.67
CA LEU A 248 -10.63 2.10 -24.42
C LEU A 248 -10.25 1.41 -25.75
N THR A 249 -8.97 1.05 -25.98
CA THR A 249 -8.48 0.69 -27.33
C THR A 249 -7.32 -0.32 -27.40
N SER A 250 -7.10 -1.21 -26.42
CA SER A 250 -6.13 -2.32 -26.60
C SER A 250 -6.75 -3.70 -26.37
N GLU A 251 -6.64 -4.56 -27.39
CA GLU A 251 -7.32 -5.86 -27.53
C GLU A 251 -6.84 -6.99 -26.60
N THR A 252 -6.11 -6.72 -25.53
CA THR A 252 -5.54 -7.81 -24.70
C THR A 252 -5.62 -7.50 -23.22
N GLU A 253 -6.67 -8.04 -22.62
CA GLU A 253 -6.85 -8.40 -21.20
C GLU A 253 -6.65 -7.32 -20.11
N ALA A 254 -7.73 -7.14 -19.36
CA ALA A 254 -7.98 -6.11 -18.36
C ALA A 254 -8.09 -4.72 -18.99
N HIS A 255 -9.22 -4.39 -19.60
CA HIS A 255 -9.41 -3.05 -20.13
C HIS A 255 -10.90 -2.59 -20.06
N THR A 256 -11.11 -1.33 -19.75
CA THR A 256 -12.38 -0.58 -19.84
C THR A 256 -12.90 -0.45 -21.28
N PHE A 257 -12.21 -0.96 -22.30
CA PHE A 257 -12.75 -1.10 -23.66
C PHE A 257 -14.03 -1.96 -23.73
N ARG A 258 -14.30 -2.79 -22.72
CA ARG A 258 -15.59 -3.46 -22.54
C ARG A 258 -16.65 -2.59 -21.89
N LEU A 259 -16.29 -1.42 -21.38
CA LEU A 259 -17.28 -0.41 -21.08
C LEU A 259 -17.70 0.21 -22.42
N GLY A 260 -18.66 -0.42 -23.11
CA GLY A 260 -19.34 0.21 -24.25
C GLY A 260 -19.91 1.58 -23.85
N GLY A 261 -20.42 2.37 -24.81
CA GLY A 261 -21.08 3.65 -24.51
C GLY A 261 -22.04 3.54 -23.32
N ASP A 262 -22.81 2.45 -23.28
CA ASP A 262 -23.74 2.10 -22.20
C ASP A 262 -23.09 1.93 -20.82
N GLU A 263 -21.91 1.31 -20.73
CA GLU A 263 -21.22 1.08 -19.46
C GLU A 263 -20.46 2.33 -18.99
N PHE A 264 -19.94 3.14 -19.93
CA PHE A 264 -19.46 4.48 -19.61
C PHE A 264 -20.62 5.37 -19.14
N GLU A 265 -21.79 5.26 -19.77
CA GLU A 265 -23.02 5.92 -19.34
C GLU A 265 -23.53 5.39 -17.99
N LYS A 266 -23.34 4.10 -17.66
CA LYS A 266 -23.62 3.56 -16.33
C LYS A 266 -22.64 4.07 -15.28
N LEU A 267 -21.35 4.13 -15.60
CA LEU A 267 -20.34 4.73 -14.73
C LEU A 267 -20.62 6.23 -14.53
N ASP A 268 -21.01 6.91 -15.60
CA ASP A 268 -21.44 8.30 -15.53
C ASP A 268 -22.71 8.48 -14.71
N ALA A 269 -23.75 7.69 -14.95
CA ALA A 269 -25.01 7.76 -14.23
C ALA A 269 -24.84 7.43 -12.73
N SER A 270 -23.92 6.51 -12.38
CA SER A 270 -23.66 6.14 -10.98
C SER A 270 -22.86 7.21 -10.22
N ILE A 271 -22.08 8.03 -10.93
CA ILE A 271 -21.21 9.06 -10.33
C ILE A 271 -21.85 10.47 -10.41
N SER A 272 -22.46 10.82 -11.54
CA SER A 272 -22.88 12.19 -11.89
C SER A 272 -23.91 12.80 -10.95
N ALA A 273 -24.80 12.01 -10.35
CA ALA A 273 -25.77 12.51 -9.36
C ALA A 273 -25.09 12.93 -8.04
N ARG A 274 -23.99 12.27 -7.66
CA ARG A 274 -23.26 12.50 -6.40
C ARG A 274 -22.07 13.44 -6.56
N HIS A 275 -21.48 13.43 -7.76
CA HIS A 275 -20.31 14.21 -8.13
C HIS A 275 -20.54 14.82 -9.52
N PRO A 276 -21.41 15.84 -9.68
CA PRO A 276 -21.76 16.41 -10.98
C PRO A 276 -20.56 16.94 -11.77
N ASP A 277 -19.47 17.30 -11.08
CA ASP A 277 -18.23 17.76 -11.69
C ASP A 277 -17.20 16.64 -11.92
N TRP A 278 -17.52 15.36 -11.75
CA TRP A 278 -16.54 14.27 -11.89
C TRP A 278 -15.93 14.22 -13.30
N LYS A 279 -16.70 14.59 -14.33
CA LYS A 279 -16.23 14.78 -15.71
C LYS A 279 -15.25 15.95 -15.88
N GLN A 280 -15.08 16.79 -14.87
CA GLN A 280 -14.05 17.83 -14.82
C GLN A 280 -12.81 17.33 -14.05
N ARG A 281 -12.95 16.24 -13.28
CA ARG A 281 -11.89 15.56 -12.50
C ARG A 281 -11.21 14.41 -13.28
N LYS A 282 -11.37 14.39 -14.61
CA LYS A 282 -11.09 13.31 -15.58
C LYS A 282 -9.72 12.61 -15.53
N ASP A 283 -8.79 13.13 -14.75
CA ASP A 283 -7.39 12.75 -14.90
C ASP A 283 -6.92 11.78 -13.82
N ARG A 284 -7.39 11.88 -12.56
CA ARG A 284 -6.81 11.11 -11.45
C ARG A 284 -7.85 10.25 -10.75
N LEU A 285 -8.02 9.03 -11.26
CA LEU A 285 -9.10 8.13 -10.83
C LEU A 285 -8.58 6.85 -10.17
N GLY A 286 -7.27 6.63 -10.17
CA GLY A 286 -6.67 5.49 -9.49
C GLY A 286 -5.21 5.74 -9.12
N MET A 287 -4.80 5.10 -8.04
CA MET A 287 -3.45 5.11 -7.51
C MET A 287 -3.05 3.67 -7.21
N GLN A 288 -1.89 3.28 -7.71
CA GLN A 288 -1.26 2.04 -7.32
C GLN A 288 -0.44 2.30 -6.07
N PHE A 289 -0.55 1.38 -5.11
CA PHE A 289 0.19 1.44 -3.86
C PHE A 289 0.86 0.09 -3.62
N ASN A 290 2.17 0.06 -3.85
CA ASN A 290 2.96 -1.16 -3.78
C ASN A 290 4.02 -1.01 -2.69
N ILE A 291 4.09 -1.95 -1.76
CA ILE A 291 5.08 -1.96 -0.69
C ILE A 291 6.12 -3.05 -0.95
N ALA A 292 7.39 -2.67 -0.96
CA ALA A 292 8.51 -3.59 -1.08
C ALA A 292 8.64 -4.45 0.19
N LEU A 293 8.75 -5.76 0.03
CA LEU A 293 9.06 -6.70 1.13
C LEU A 293 10.50 -7.25 1.03
N THR A 294 11.20 -6.91 -0.04
CA THR A 294 12.65 -7.07 -0.25
C THR A 294 13.18 -5.79 -0.87
N ASP A 295 14.49 -5.59 -0.91
CA ASP A 295 15.06 -4.43 -1.59
C ASP A 295 14.75 -4.47 -3.10
N PHE A 296 14.32 -3.32 -3.62
CA PHE A 296 14.14 -3.10 -5.05
C PHE A 296 15.40 -2.41 -5.56
N THR A 297 16.11 -3.07 -6.46
CA THR A 297 17.29 -2.54 -7.16
C THR A 297 17.20 -2.94 -8.64
N PRO A 298 18.01 -2.36 -9.54
CA PRO A 298 18.07 -2.81 -10.92
C PRO A 298 18.29 -4.33 -11.05
N GLU A 299 19.16 -4.89 -10.21
CA GLU A 299 19.55 -6.31 -10.22
C GLU A 299 18.49 -7.25 -9.62
N THR A 300 17.59 -6.73 -8.77
CA THR A 300 16.45 -7.51 -8.25
C THR A 300 15.21 -7.41 -9.12
N GLY A 301 15.27 -6.70 -10.25
CA GLY A 301 14.13 -6.47 -11.13
C GLY A 301 13.15 -5.43 -10.57
N ALA A 302 13.66 -4.32 -10.03
CA ALA A 302 12.83 -3.19 -9.61
C ALA A 302 11.93 -2.68 -10.75
N THR A 303 10.74 -2.19 -10.40
CA THR A 303 9.76 -1.69 -11.36
C THR A 303 10.36 -0.55 -12.20
N GLN A 304 10.09 -0.57 -13.50
CA GLN A 304 10.50 0.47 -14.43
C GLN A 304 9.33 1.40 -14.74
N PHE A 305 9.61 2.69 -14.89
CA PHE A 305 8.62 3.74 -15.12
C PHE A 305 9.07 4.64 -16.28
N VAL A 306 8.13 5.17 -17.06
CA VAL A 306 8.39 6.33 -17.94
C VAL A 306 8.03 7.60 -17.19
N LEU A 307 9.02 8.44 -16.93
CA LEU A 307 8.81 9.66 -16.16
C LEU A 307 7.82 10.61 -16.87
N GLY A 308 6.83 11.11 -16.12
CA GLY A 308 5.85 12.06 -16.66
C GLY A 308 4.75 11.44 -17.54
N SER A 309 4.81 10.14 -17.82
CA SER A 309 3.85 9.46 -18.72
C SER A 309 2.39 9.51 -18.29
N HIS A 310 2.12 9.70 -16.99
CA HIS A 310 0.78 9.96 -16.47
C HIS A 310 0.07 11.17 -17.13
N LYS A 311 0.83 12.08 -17.76
CA LYS A 311 0.32 13.25 -18.50
C LYS A 311 0.09 12.98 -19.99
N PHE A 312 0.42 11.80 -20.51
CA PHE A 312 0.33 11.53 -21.94
C PHE A 312 -1.11 11.25 -22.40
N HIS A 313 -1.99 10.85 -21.47
CA HIS A 313 -3.39 10.50 -21.75
C HIS A 313 -3.56 9.42 -22.84
N THR A 314 -2.54 8.60 -23.04
CA THR A 314 -2.54 7.48 -24.01
C THR A 314 -1.91 6.25 -23.38
N PRO A 315 -2.21 5.03 -23.89
CA PRO A 315 -1.40 3.85 -23.59
C PRO A 315 0.06 4.02 -24.04
N PRO A 316 0.97 3.20 -23.48
CA PRO A 316 2.30 3.01 -24.06
C PRO A 316 2.23 2.72 -25.57
N THR A 317 3.18 3.26 -26.33
CA THR A 317 3.18 3.11 -27.79
C THR A 317 3.46 1.66 -28.20
N THR A 318 2.97 1.25 -29.37
CA THR A 318 3.31 -0.06 -29.95
C THR A 318 4.82 -0.23 -30.11
N GLU A 319 5.54 0.83 -30.50
CA GLU A 319 7.00 0.83 -30.62
C GLU A 319 7.68 0.48 -29.29
N MET A 320 7.19 1.04 -28.18
CA MET A 320 7.73 0.78 -26.85
C MET A 320 7.61 -0.68 -26.42
N ASN A 321 6.55 -1.35 -26.87
CA ASN A 321 6.31 -2.78 -26.62
C ASN A 321 6.89 -3.70 -27.72
N ALA A 322 7.36 -3.16 -28.84
CA ALA A 322 7.86 -3.94 -29.98
C ALA A 322 9.36 -4.25 -29.90
N VAL A 323 10.12 -3.57 -29.03
CA VAL A 323 11.58 -3.74 -28.91
C VAL A 323 12.00 -4.08 -27.47
N PRO A 324 13.12 -4.80 -27.29
CA PRO A 324 13.71 -5.06 -25.97
C PRO A 324 13.87 -3.78 -25.15
N THR A 325 13.53 -3.84 -23.85
CA THR A 325 13.63 -2.68 -22.97
C THR A 325 15.06 -2.43 -22.49
N VAL A 326 15.71 -1.44 -23.11
CA VAL A 326 17.04 -0.96 -22.70
C VAL A 326 16.91 0.47 -22.22
N ALA A 327 16.92 0.66 -20.89
CA ALA A 327 16.76 1.98 -20.28
C ALA A 327 17.79 2.98 -20.84
N GLY A 328 17.33 4.18 -21.20
CA GLY A 328 18.18 5.23 -21.79
C GLY A 328 18.37 5.14 -23.31
N GLN A 329 17.77 4.17 -24.00
CA GLN A 329 17.92 4.00 -25.46
C GLN A 329 16.58 3.95 -26.21
N GLY A 330 16.57 4.46 -27.45
CA GLY A 330 15.43 4.37 -28.36
C GLY A 330 14.11 4.86 -27.74
N PRO A 331 13.01 4.06 -27.82
CA PRO A 331 11.73 4.42 -27.21
C PRO A 331 11.76 4.38 -25.66
N HIS A 332 12.84 3.88 -25.05
CA HIS A 332 13.03 3.75 -23.61
C HIS A 332 13.99 4.77 -23.02
N LYS A 333 14.29 5.86 -23.75
CA LYS A 333 15.22 6.92 -23.28
C LYS A 333 14.81 7.60 -21.96
N ASP A 334 13.50 7.65 -21.69
CA ASP A 334 12.92 8.28 -20.50
C ASP A 334 12.51 7.24 -19.43
N VAL A 335 13.00 6.00 -19.56
CA VAL A 335 12.75 4.93 -18.59
C VAL A 335 13.67 5.09 -17.38
N ALA A 336 13.06 5.14 -16.21
CA ALA A 336 13.73 5.10 -14.92
C ALA A 336 13.45 3.76 -14.21
N GLN A 337 14.47 3.21 -13.56
CA GLN A 337 14.35 2.06 -12.67
C GLN A 337 14.84 2.48 -11.28
N VAL A 338 13.94 2.52 -10.32
CA VAL A 338 14.18 3.20 -9.03
C VAL A 338 14.51 2.18 -7.96
N SER A 339 15.54 2.47 -7.17
CA SER A 339 15.91 1.63 -6.03
C SER A 339 15.30 2.14 -4.74
N PHE A 340 14.78 1.24 -3.92
CA PHE A 340 14.27 1.55 -2.59
C PHE A 340 14.30 0.30 -1.69
N PRO A 341 14.54 0.48 -0.38
CA PRO A 341 14.70 -0.64 0.54
C PRO A 341 13.34 -1.29 0.86
N ALA A 342 13.41 -2.53 1.35
CA ALA A 342 12.27 -3.21 1.94
C ALA A 342 11.56 -2.34 3.00
N GLY A 343 10.24 -2.41 3.03
CA GLY A 343 9.36 -1.61 3.87
C GLY A 343 9.04 -0.21 3.33
N SER A 344 9.62 0.18 2.19
CA SER A 344 9.19 1.39 1.46
C SER A 344 7.99 1.10 0.57
N GLY A 345 7.09 2.08 0.42
CA GLY A 345 6.01 2.02 -0.54
C GLY A 345 6.23 2.93 -1.73
N ILE A 346 5.93 2.44 -2.93
CA ILE A 346 5.81 3.26 -4.13
C ILE A 346 4.34 3.56 -4.37
N LEU A 347 4.03 4.85 -4.48
CA LEU A 347 2.74 5.38 -4.90
C LEU A 347 2.91 5.88 -6.33
N TYR A 348 2.05 5.44 -7.25
CA TYR A 348 2.06 5.98 -8.60
C TYR A 348 0.67 6.11 -9.18
N ASP A 349 0.47 7.22 -9.88
CA ASP A 349 -0.70 7.48 -10.70
C ASP A 349 -0.86 6.30 -11.64
N SER A 350 -2.04 5.71 -11.62
CA SER A 350 -2.39 4.56 -12.43
C SER A 350 -2.22 4.77 -13.95
N ARG A 351 -2.12 6.01 -14.42
CA ARG A 351 -1.79 6.35 -15.82
C ARG A 351 -0.30 6.24 -16.15
N THR A 352 0.54 6.14 -15.14
CA THR A 352 1.99 6.07 -15.31
C THR A 352 2.33 4.79 -16.05
N TRP A 353 3.00 4.93 -17.18
CA TRP A 353 3.53 3.81 -17.94
C TRP A 353 4.61 3.14 -17.12
N HIS A 354 4.40 1.86 -16.86
CA HIS A 354 5.32 1.07 -16.05
C HIS A 354 5.34 -0.37 -16.51
N ARG A 355 6.35 -1.11 -16.05
CA ARG A 355 6.44 -2.56 -16.20
C ARG A 355 7.21 -3.18 -15.04
N ALA A 356 6.86 -4.42 -14.73
CA ALA A 356 7.78 -5.32 -14.03
C ALA A 356 8.78 -5.87 -15.08
N PRO A 357 10.09 -5.84 -14.80
CA PRO A 357 11.10 -6.45 -15.66
C PRO A 357 11.59 -7.78 -15.05
N PRO A 358 10.83 -8.91 -15.17
CA PRO A 358 11.22 -10.19 -14.61
C PRO A 358 12.60 -10.66 -15.09
N GLU A 359 12.96 -10.35 -16.33
CA GLU A 359 14.25 -10.68 -16.93
C GLU A 359 15.44 -10.00 -16.23
N LEU A 360 15.20 -8.93 -15.46
CA LEU A 360 16.23 -8.20 -14.73
C LEU A 360 16.42 -8.67 -13.29
N ASN A 361 15.62 -9.63 -12.79
CA ASN A 361 15.87 -10.21 -11.47
C ASN A 361 17.01 -11.26 -11.54
N VAL A 362 18.23 -10.77 -11.70
CA VAL A 362 19.46 -11.57 -11.79
C VAL A 362 20.15 -11.75 -10.44
N SER A 363 19.51 -11.27 -9.36
CA SER A 363 20.04 -11.33 -7.98
C SER A 363 20.23 -12.76 -7.44
N GLY A 364 19.62 -13.77 -8.07
CA GLY A 364 19.54 -15.14 -7.55
C GLY A 364 18.51 -15.33 -6.43
N ALA A 365 17.85 -14.25 -5.98
CA ALA A 365 16.82 -14.26 -4.94
C ALA A 365 15.43 -13.87 -5.47
N GLU A 366 14.39 -14.25 -4.72
CA GLU A 366 13.02 -13.82 -5.00
C GLU A 366 12.84 -12.34 -4.59
N ARG A 367 12.11 -11.55 -5.38
CA ARG A 367 11.74 -10.16 -5.07
C ARG A 367 10.26 -10.06 -4.73
N TRP A 368 9.95 -9.53 -3.55
CA TRP A 368 8.62 -9.59 -2.96
C TRP A 368 7.97 -8.21 -2.86
N ALA A 369 6.68 -8.14 -3.17
CA ALA A 369 5.89 -6.93 -3.09
C ALA A 369 4.48 -7.21 -2.56
N MET A 370 3.95 -6.33 -1.74
CA MET A 370 2.52 -6.22 -1.49
C MET A 370 1.93 -5.17 -2.43
N LEU A 371 0.86 -5.51 -3.15
CA LEU A 371 0.29 -4.69 -4.22
C LEU A 371 -1.18 -4.42 -3.94
N THR A 372 -1.62 -3.18 -4.07
CA THR A 372 -3.04 -2.81 -4.06
C THR A 372 -3.30 -1.65 -5.03
N CYS A 373 -4.56 -1.52 -5.45
CA CYS A 373 -5.06 -0.41 -6.25
C CYS A 373 -6.11 0.33 -5.42
N ILE A 374 -5.98 1.65 -5.33
CA ILE A 374 -6.87 2.52 -4.56
C ILE A 374 -7.50 3.54 -5.50
N VAL A 375 -8.80 3.74 -5.37
CA VAL A 375 -9.58 4.68 -6.18
C VAL A 375 -10.45 5.57 -5.29
N PRO A 376 -10.93 6.72 -5.77
CA PRO A 376 -11.96 7.48 -5.07
C PRO A 376 -13.19 6.61 -4.78
N SER A 377 -13.84 6.81 -3.63
CA SER A 377 -15.01 5.98 -3.24
C SER A 377 -16.21 6.06 -4.19
N PHE A 378 -16.30 7.12 -5.00
CA PHE A 378 -17.31 7.22 -6.04
C PHE A 378 -16.97 6.41 -7.30
N VAL A 379 -15.71 6.04 -7.51
CA VAL A 379 -15.32 5.17 -8.61
C VAL A 379 -15.77 3.78 -8.23
N ARG A 380 -16.66 3.21 -9.03
CA ARG A 380 -17.11 1.83 -8.83
C ARG A 380 -15.90 0.91 -8.86
N ASP A 381 -15.90 -0.10 -7.99
CA ASP A 381 -14.97 -1.20 -8.12
C ASP A 381 -15.13 -1.85 -9.50
N LEU A 382 -14.13 -1.65 -10.36
CA LEU A 382 -14.16 -2.11 -11.74
C LEU A 382 -14.07 -3.64 -11.85
N ARG A 383 -13.76 -4.30 -10.73
CA ARG A 383 -13.66 -5.74 -10.63
C ARG A 383 -14.75 -6.17 -9.67
N ALA A 384 -15.86 -6.69 -10.22
CA ALA A 384 -16.73 -7.61 -9.48
C ALA A 384 -15.92 -8.90 -9.20
N ARG A 385 -14.87 -8.80 -8.36
CA ARG A 385 -14.00 -9.90 -8.00
C ARG A 385 -14.39 -10.36 -6.60
N ASP A 386 -14.55 -11.67 -6.50
CA ASP A 386 -14.75 -12.41 -5.27
C ASP A 386 -13.67 -12.10 -4.22
N ASP A 387 -12.47 -11.61 -4.60
CA ASP A 387 -11.34 -11.40 -3.70
C ASP A 387 -11.55 -10.30 -2.65
N LYS A 388 -12.32 -9.25 -2.97
CA LYS A 388 -12.64 -8.17 -2.03
C LYS A 388 -13.74 -8.55 -1.06
N VAL A 389 -14.83 -9.13 -1.56
CA VAL A 389 -15.91 -9.72 -0.74
C VAL A 389 -15.31 -10.74 0.23
N GLU A 390 -14.51 -11.67 -0.29
CA GLU A 390 -13.88 -12.73 0.50
C GLU A 390 -12.88 -12.18 1.51
N SER A 391 -12.08 -11.17 1.15
CA SER A 391 -11.18 -10.52 2.09
C SER A 391 -11.95 -9.76 3.18
N ALA A 392 -13.08 -9.14 2.84
CA ALA A 392 -13.94 -8.48 3.81
C ALA A 392 -14.59 -9.48 4.77
N ASP A 393 -15.15 -10.57 4.25
CA ASP A 393 -15.73 -11.66 5.06
C ASP A 393 -14.67 -12.29 5.97
N SER A 394 -13.47 -12.54 5.43
CA SER A 394 -12.34 -13.06 6.20
C SER A 394 -11.92 -12.09 7.31
N PHE A 395 -11.92 -10.78 7.02
CA PHE A 395 -11.58 -9.75 7.99
C PHE A 395 -12.67 -9.63 9.08
N ALA A 396 -13.96 -9.71 8.75
CA ALA A 396 -15.04 -9.63 9.73
C ALA A 396 -14.92 -10.65 10.88
N GLU A 397 -14.36 -11.83 10.60
CA GLU A 397 -14.15 -12.89 11.59
C GLU A 397 -12.78 -12.80 12.30
N ALA A 398 -11.91 -11.87 11.90
CA ALA A 398 -10.52 -11.76 12.36
C ALA A 398 -10.38 -11.03 13.71
N THR A 399 -11.11 -11.46 14.73
CA THR A 399 -11.15 -10.82 16.06
C THR A 399 -9.77 -10.57 16.68
N ARG A 400 -8.81 -11.48 16.48
CA ARG A 400 -7.42 -11.30 16.94
C ARG A 400 -6.75 -10.12 16.24
N VAL A 401 -6.92 -9.99 14.92
CA VAL A 401 -6.41 -8.84 14.17
C VAL A 401 -7.08 -7.56 14.63
N HIS A 402 -8.39 -7.58 14.88
CA HIS A 402 -9.10 -6.40 15.38
C HIS A 402 -8.50 -5.87 16.68
N ALA A 403 -8.24 -6.77 17.64
CA ALA A 403 -7.64 -6.41 18.92
C ALA A 403 -6.22 -5.83 18.81
N ALA A 404 -5.51 -6.08 17.70
CA ALA A 404 -4.16 -5.58 17.46
C ALA A 404 -4.12 -4.28 16.64
N LEU A 405 -5.26 -3.81 16.13
CA LEU A 405 -5.39 -2.56 15.40
C LEU A 405 -5.93 -1.46 16.30
N THR A 406 -5.49 -0.23 16.06
CA THR A 406 -6.10 0.95 16.69
C THR A 406 -7.51 1.18 16.14
N LEU A 407 -8.36 1.91 16.87
CA LEU A 407 -9.70 2.27 16.40
C LEU A 407 -9.68 2.98 15.04
N ARG A 408 -8.71 3.87 14.83
CA ARG A 408 -8.48 4.55 13.55
C ARG A 408 -8.17 3.56 12.43
N GLU A 409 -7.23 2.63 12.65
CA GLU A 409 -6.85 1.65 11.64
C GLU A 409 -8.01 0.71 11.28
N LEU A 410 -8.83 0.31 12.27
CA LEU A 410 -10.04 -0.48 12.05
C LEU A 410 -11.06 0.25 11.17
N ASP A 411 -11.37 1.50 11.52
CA ASP A 411 -12.28 2.35 10.74
C ASP A 411 -11.78 2.53 9.31
N ASP A 412 -10.48 2.78 9.13
CA ASP A 412 -9.88 2.88 7.79
C ASP A 412 -9.99 1.56 7.01
N VAL A 413 -9.70 0.39 7.60
CA VAL A 413 -9.83 -0.90 6.88
C VAL A 413 -11.26 -1.16 6.44
N VAL A 414 -12.24 -0.94 7.33
CA VAL A 414 -13.66 -1.12 7.04
C VAL A 414 -14.10 -0.21 5.89
N ARG A 415 -13.69 1.06 5.90
CA ARG A 415 -13.93 2.00 4.80
C ARG A 415 -13.25 1.57 3.50
N MET A 416 -12.06 0.98 3.57
CA MET A 416 -11.36 0.53 2.37
C MET A 416 -11.97 -0.74 1.75
N LEU A 417 -12.64 -1.56 2.56
CA LEU A 417 -13.36 -2.76 2.16
C LEU A 417 -14.81 -2.49 1.71
N CYS A 418 -15.23 -1.23 1.54
CA CYS A 418 -16.56 -0.86 1.03
C CYS A 418 -16.81 -1.44 -0.36
N ASP A 419 -17.95 -2.13 -0.52
CA ASP A 419 -18.19 -2.98 -1.69
C ASP A 419 -19.60 -2.91 -2.28
N ASP A 420 -20.48 -2.02 -1.81
CA ASP A 420 -21.72 -1.86 -2.55
C ASP A 420 -21.56 -0.91 -3.75
N GLU A 421 -22.34 -1.12 -4.81
CA GLU A 421 -22.35 -0.26 -6.00
C GLU A 421 -22.67 1.22 -5.66
N SER A 422 -23.08 1.49 -4.42
CA SER A 422 -23.37 2.80 -3.85
C SER A 422 -22.19 3.40 -3.07
N GLY A 423 -21.04 2.72 -3.01
CA GLY A 423 -19.83 3.20 -2.31
C GLY A 423 -20.00 3.30 -0.79
N GLN A 424 -20.96 2.59 -0.21
CA GLN A 424 -21.15 2.52 1.24
C GLN A 424 -20.39 1.32 1.83
N PRO A 425 -19.91 1.45 3.08
CA PRO A 425 -19.40 0.31 3.84
C PRO A 425 -20.42 -0.81 3.96
N ARG A 426 -19.91 -2.04 3.95
CA ARG A 426 -20.73 -3.22 4.23
C ARG A 426 -21.13 -3.21 5.72
N ALA A 427 -22.38 -2.85 5.99
CA ALA A 427 -22.92 -2.71 7.35
C ALA A 427 -22.82 -4.01 8.17
N ASP A 428 -22.86 -5.17 7.52
CA ASP A 428 -22.64 -6.47 8.15
C ASP A 428 -21.20 -6.65 8.64
N ILE A 429 -20.22 -6.17 7.88
CA ILE A 429 -18.79 -6.16 8.26
C ILE A 429 -18.56 -5.17 9.39
N GLU A 430 -19.10 -3.95 9.29
CA GLU A 430 -19.07 -2.95 10.38
C GLU A 430 -19.60 -3.53 11.69
N ALA A 431 -20.76 -4.17 11.64
CA ALA A 431 -21.38 -4.77 12.82
C ALA A 431 -20.55 -5.94 13.36
N ALA A 432 -19.91 -6.74 12.50
CA ALA A 432 -19.03 -7.84 12.92
C ALA A 432 -17.78 -7.33 13.63
N VAL A 433 -17.10 -6.33 13.05
CA VAL A 433 -15.92 -5.69 13.65
C VAL A 433 -16.29 -5.06 15.00
N ALA A 434 -17.41 -4.35 15.08
CA ALA A 434 -17.88 -3.73 16.32
C ALA A 434 -18.15 -4.75 17.44
N ARG A 435 -18.68 -5.94 17.12
CA ARG A 435 -18.88 -7.03 18.08
C ARG A 435 -17.57 -7.64 18.58
N GLY A 436 -16.53 -7.66 17.73
CA GLY A 436 -15.23 -8.25 18.06
C GLY A 436 -14.36 -7.41 19.00
N ILE A 437 -14.68 -6.13 19.20
CA ILE A 437 -13.96 -5.20 20.09
C ILE A 437 -14.50 -5.26 21.54
N GLY A 438 -15.70 -5.83 21.73
CA GLY A 438 -16.45 -5.82 23.00
C GLY A 438 -16.10 -6.92 23.99
#